data_AF-A0A1F6CW32-F1
#
_entry.id   AF-A0A1F6CW32-F1
#
_cell.length_a   1.000
_cell.length_b   1.000
_cell.length_c   1.000
_cell.angle_alpha   90.00
_cell.angle_beta   90.00
_cell.angle_gamma   90.00
#
_symmetry.space_group_name_H-M   'P 1'
#
loop_
_entity.id
_entity.type
_entity.pdbx_description
1 polymer ?
#
loop_
_entity_poly.entity_id
_entity_poly.type
_entity_poly.pdbx_seq_one_letter_code
_entity_poly.pdbx_strand_id
1 'polypeptide(L)'
;MSGTARYSLVVADQYKRVLKKLCRKNPALVLEIERAVGKILYYPEFGKPLRHSLRNYRRVHIEGSFVLLYETQGTVVRLIDFDHHNQIYKKYS
;
A
#
# COMPACT_ATOMS: atom_id res chain seq x y z
N MET A 1 -10.25 -10.87 17.50
CA MET A 1 -10.40 -11.62 16.23
C MET A 1 -8.99 -11.97 15.73
N SER A 2 -8.52 -13.18 16.04
CA SER A 2 -7.22 -13.68 15.58
C SER A 2 -7.44 -14.39 14.24
N GLY A 3 -7.37 -13.65 13.14
CA GLY A 3 -7.43 -14.20 11.79
C GLY A 3 -6.06 -14.12 11.15
N THR A 4 -5.44 -15.27 10.86
CA THR A 4 -4.15 -15.35 10.17
C THR A 4 -4.24 -14.69 8.79
N ALA A 5 -3.19 -13.95 8.39
CA ALA A 5 -3.09 -13.36 7.05
C ALA A 5 -3.27 -14.43 5.97
N ARG A 6 -4.12 -14.17 4.96
CA ARG A 6 -4.43 -15.10 3.87
C ARG A 6 -3.50 -14.93 2.66
N TYR A 7 -2.83 -13.79 2.59
CA TYR A 7 -1.94 -13.41 1.50
C TYR A 7 -0.54 -13.13 2.03
N SER A 8 0.47 -13.39 1.21
CA SER A 8 1.85 -13.01 1.49
C SER A 8 2.16 -11.61 0.95
N LEU A 9 3.00 -10.86 1.65
CA LEU A 9 3.44 -9.52 1.25
C LEU A 9 4.75 -9.57 0.47
N VAL A 10 4.79 -8.91 -0.69
CA VAL A 10 6.03 -8.58 -1.40
C VAL A 10 6.12 -7.06 -1.51
N VAL A 11 7.29 -6.52 -1.18
CA VAL A 11 7.60 -5.10 -1.32
C VAL A 11 8.72 -4.96 -2.32
N ALA A 12 8.52 -4.18 -3.40
CA ALA A 12 9.58 -3.98 -4.38
C ALA A 12 10.76 -3.21 -3.75
N ASP A 13 11.98 -3.55 -4.14
CA ASP A 13 13.20 -3.03 -3.49
C ASP A 13 13.33 -1.51 -3.55
N GLN A 14 12.85 -0.90 -4.63
CA GLN A 14 12.78 0.55 -4.77
C GLN A 14 11.92 1.22 -3.67
N TYR A 15 10.92 0.52 -3.13
CA TYR A 15 10.03 1.04 -2.08
C TYR A 15 10.47 0.67 -0.67
N LYS A 16 11.28 -0.38 -0.50
CA LYS A 16 11.92 -0.68 0.80
C LYS A 16 12.72 0.52 1.32
N ARG A 17 13.41 1.25 0.42
CA ARG A 17 14.16 2.47 0.77
C ARG A 17 13.24 3.62 1.19
N VAL A 18 12.09 3.79 0.53
CA VAL A 18 11.09 4.81 0.88
C VAL A 18 10.52 4.53 2.26
N LEU A 19 10.06 3.30 2.50
CA LEU A 19 9.54 2.85 3.79
C LEU A 19 10.57 3.05 4.90
N LYS A 20 11.84 2.65 4.69
CA LYS A 20 12.90 2.85 5.69
C LYS A 20 13.13 4.32 6.04
N LYS A 21 13.06 5.23 5.06
CA LYS A 21 13.15 6.68 5.32
C LYS A 21 11.92 7.18 6.08
N LEU A 22 10.73 6.68 5.74
CA LEU A 22 9.47 7.03 6.39
C LEU A 22 9.44 6.58 7.85
N CYS A 23 9.87 5.34 8.13
CA CYS A 23 10.03 4.78 9.48
C CYS A 23 10.82 5.67 10.42
N ARG A 24 11.86 6.34 9.90
CA ARG A 24 12.70 7.24 10.70
C ARG A 24 12.06 8.60 10.94
N LYS A 25 11.24 9.09 10.02
CA LYS A 25 10.68 10.44 10.06
C LYS A 25 9.33 10.52 10.75
N ASN A 26 8.50 9.48 10.60
CA ASN A 26 7.13 9.49 11.12
C ASN A 26 6.69 8.08 11.56
N PRO A 27 6.98 7.70 12.82
CA PRO A 27 6.58 6.40 13.37
C PRO A 27 5.07 6.18 13.41
N ALA A 28 4.27 7.22 13.65
CA ALA A 28 2.81 7.12 13.67
C ALA A 28 2.26 6.71 12.29
N LEU A 29 2.78 7.33 11.23
CA LEU A 29 2.39 6.99 9.86
C LEU A 29 2.75 5.53 9.51
N VAL A 30 3.84 5.00 10.05
CA VAL A 30 4.26 3.61 9.83
C VAL A 30 3.28 2.64 10.47
N LEU A 31 2.83 2.94 11.69
CA LEU A 31 1.83 2.12 12.37
C LEU A 31 0.52 2.05 11.57
N GLU A 32 0.11 3.16 10.96
CA GLU A 32 -1.08 3.18 10.10
C GLU A 32 -0.88 2.41 8.79
N ILE A 33 0.32 2.46 8.22
CA ILE A 33 0.68 1.60 7.06
C ILE A 33 0.62 0.13 7.46
N GLU A 34 1.20 -0.26 8.59
CA GLU A 34 1.19 -1.64 9.08
C GLU A 34 -0.25 -2.14 9.31
N ARG A 35 -1.11 -1.31 9.92
CA ARG A 35 -2.54 -1.59 10.08
C ARG A 35 -3.25 -1.77 8.74
N ALA A 36 -2.98 -0.90 7.77
CA ALA A 36 -3.55 -1.02 6.43
C ALA A 36 -3.06 -2.28 5.71
N VAL A 37 -1.77 -2.59 5.78
CA VAL A 37 -1.18 -3.81 5.22
C VAL A 37 -1.80 -5.05 5.85
N GLY A 38 -1.99 -5.08 7.18
CA GLY A 38 -2.69 -6.18 7.85
C GLY A 38 -4.10 -6.42 7.31
N LYS A 39 -4.87 -5.34 7.11
CA LYS A 39 -6.20 -5.43 6.48
C LYS A 39 -6.14 -5.94 5.04
N ILE A 40 -5.17 -5.47 4.25
CA ILE A 40 -4.98 -5.90 2.86
C ILE A 40 -4.59 -7.38 2.80
N LEU A 41 -3.70 -7.86 3.66
CA LEU A 41 -3.29 -9.26 3.69
C LEU A 41 -4.37 -10.21 4.21
N TYR A 42 -5.35 -9.69 4.95
CA TYR A 42 -6.55 -10.42 5.34
C TYR A 42 -7.62 -10.41 4.23
N TYR A 43 -7.84 -9.25 3.61
CA TYR A 43 -8.85 -9.01 2.59
C TYR A 43 -8.35 -7.99 1.54
N PRO A 44 -7.77 -8.45 0.42
CA PRO A 44 -7.17 -7.54 -0.56
C PRO A 44 -8.14 -6.69 -1.36
N GLU A 45 -9.45 -6.89 -1.21
CA GLU A 45 -10.44 -6.00 -1.83
C GLU A 45 -10.76 -4.77 -0.98
N PHE A 46 -10.14 -4.66 0.21
CA PHE A 46 -10.22 -3.51 1.09
C PHE A 46 -9.84 -2.20 0.39
N GLY A 47 -8.88 -2.24 -0.55
CA GLY A 47 -8.46 -1.07 -1.31
C GLY A 47 -9.39 -0.77 -2.48
N LYS A 48 -9.62 0.52 -2.72
CA LYS A 48 -10.45 0.97 -3.84
C LYS A 48 -9.71 0.66 -5.16
N PRO A 49 -10.36 -0.05 -6.12
CA PRO A 49 -9.76 -0.27 -7.42
C PRO A 49 -9.59 1.05 -8.16
N LEU A 50 -8.46 1.21 -8.84
CA LEU A 50 -8.18 2.34 -9.71
C LEU A 50 -8.65 2.06 -11.14
N ARG A 51 -8.57 3.07 -12.01
CA ARG A 51 -9.06 3.02 -13.40
C ARG A 51 -7.94 3.47 -14.35
N HIS A 52 -8.19 3.32 -15.65
CA HIS A 52 -7.32 3.78 -16.74
C HIS A 52 -5.90 3.15 -16.67
N SER A 53 -4.85 3.98 -16.68
CA SER A 53 -3.44 3.54 -16.58
C SER A 53 -3.18 2.69 -15.33
N LEU A 54 -3.97 2.88 -14.27
CA LEU A 54 -3.81 2.21 -12.98
C LEU A 54 -4.85 1.10 -12.73
N ARG A 55 -5.57 0.63 -13.75
CA ARG A 55 -6.69 -0.33 -13.59
C ARG A 55 -6.35 -1.65 -12.87
N ASN A 56 -5.08 -2.05 -12.84
CA ASN A 56 -4.62 -3.28 -12.18
C ASN A 56 -4.25 -3.07 -10.71
N TYR A 57 -4.32 -1.83 -10.22
CA TYR A 57 -3.93 -1.48 -8.86
C TYR A 57 -5.13 -1.09 -8.00
N ARG A 58 -4.95 -1.28 -6.69
CA ARG A 58 -5.84 -0.82 -5.64
C ARG A 58 -5.13 0.22 -4.78
N ARG A 59 -5.89 1.20 -4.29
CA ARG A 59 -5.40 2.25 -3.39
C ARG A 59 -6.02 2.21 -2.01
N VAL A 60 -5.24 2.59 -1.00
CA VAL A 60 -5.72 2.92 0.36
C VAL A 60 -5.18 4.29 0.73
N HIS A 61 -6.04 5.17 1.24
CA HIS A 61 -5.60 6.43 1.83
C HIS A 61 -5.12 6.19 3.27
N ILE A 62 -3.98 6.77 3.61
CA ILE A 62 -3.37 6.72 4.95
C ILE A 62 -3.25 8.17 5.44
N GLU A 63 -3.78 8.45 6.64
CA GLU A 63 -3.73 9.78 7.27
C GLU A 63 -4.21 10.92 6.34
N GLY A 64 -5.21 10.64 5.50
CA GLY A 64 -5.83 11.59 4.55
C GLY A 64 -4.98 11.95 3.33
N SER A 65 -3.67 12.16 3.51
CA SER A 65 -2.78 12.76 2.52
C SER A 65 -1.90 11.75 1.79
N PHE A 66 -1.65 10.57 2.35
CA PHE A 66 -0.82 9.55 1.74
C PHE A 66 -1.65 8.48 1.05
N VAL A 67 -1.07 7.87 0.02
CA VAL A 67 -1.70 6.80 -0.76
C VAL A 67 -0.76 5.61 -0.79
N LEU A 68 -1.28 4.45 -0.37
CA LEU A 68 -0.65 3.15 -0.54
C LEU A 68 -1.22 2.50 -1.79
N LEU A 69 -0.36 2.20 -2.76
CA LEU A 69 -0.72 1.53 -4.00
C LEU A 69 -0.25 0.07 -3.96
N TYR A 70 -1.12 -0.87 -4.33
CA TYR A 70 -0.76 -2.28 -4.41
C TYR A 70 -1.51 -2.99 -5.52
N GLU A 71 -1.00 -4.16 -5.90
CA GLU A 71 -1.70 -5.13 -6.75
C GLU A 71 -1.79 -6.48 -6.03
N THR A 72 -2.64 -7.34 -6.57
CA THR A 72 -2.82 -8.72 -6.12
C THR A 72 -2.58 -9.66 -7.29
N GLN A 73 -1.72 -10.65 -7.11
CA GLN A 73 -1.54 -11.75 -8.07
C GLN A 73 -1.58 -13.08 -7.33
N GLY A 74 -2.63 -13.88 -7.57
CA GLY A 74 -2.89 -15.09 -6.80
C GLY A 74 -3.04 -14.77 -5.31
N THR A 75 -2.24 -15.43 -4.47
CA THR A 75 -2.17 -15.21 -3.01
C THR A 75 -1.09 -14.21 -2.58
N VAL A 76 -0.55 -13.44 -3.54
CA VAL A 76 0.50 -12.45 -3.28
C VAL A 76 -0.06 -11.03 -3.41
N VAL A 77 0.16 -10.21 -2.38
CA VAL A 77 -0.02 -8.76 -2.42
C VAL A 77 1.34 -8.12 -2.68
N ARG A 78 1.43 -7.31 -3.73
CA ARG A 78 2.64 -6.52 -4.02
C ARG A 78 2.41 -5.06 -3.70
N LEU A 79 3.22 -4.47 -2.82
CA LEU A 79 3.24 -3.03 -2.62
C LEU A 79 3.98 -2.36 -3.76
N ILE A 80 3.26 -1.50 -4.49
CA ILE A 80 3.68 -0.88 -5.73
C ILE A 80 4.10 0.57 -5.53
N ASP A 81 3.55 1.28 -4.56
CA ASP A 81 4.02 2.63 -4.24
C ASP A 81 3.48 3.12 -2.89
N PHE A 82 4.14 4.13 -2.34
CA PHE A 82 3.66 4.86 -1.18
C PHE A 82 4.18 6.29 -1.21
N ASP A 83 3.28 7.26 -1.37
CA ASP A 83 3.61 8.69 -1.39
C ASP A 83 2.37 9.56 -1.14
N HIS A 84 2.57 10.87 -1.05
CA HIS A 84 1.49 11.85 -1.03
C HIS A 84 0.64 11.75 -2.31
N HIS A 85 -0.68 11.89 -2.19
CA HIS A 85 -1.60 11.73 -3.33
C HIS A 85 -1.24 12.61 -4.53
N ASN A 86 -0.80 13.85 -4.30
CA ASN A 86 -0.33 14.75 -5.37
C ASN A 86 0.85 14.19 -6.18
N GLN A 87 1.72 13.43 -5.54
CA GLN A 87 2.92 12.88 -6.18
C GLN A 87 2.61 11.58 -6.91
N ILE A 88 1.79 10.71 -6.32
CA ILE A 88 1.37 9.46 -6.97
C ILE A 88 0.65 9.76 -8.28
N TYR A 89 -0.36 10.64 -8.27
CA TYR A 89 -1.11 10.88 -9.51
C TYR A 89 -0.26 11.55 -10.58
N LYS A 90 0.72 12.38 -10.23
CA LYS A 90 1.69 12.93 -11.20
C LYS A 90 2.63 11.88 -11.79
N LYS A 91 2.97 10.85 -11.01
CA LYS A 91 3.88 9.78 -11.44
C LYS A 91 3.23 8.79 -12.42
N TYR A 92 1.91 8.64 -12.35
CA TYR A 92 1.16 7.64 -13.13
C TYR A 92 0.09 8.25 -14.06
N SER A 93 0.07 9.59 -14.17
CA SER A 93 -0.69 10.35 -15.18
C SER A 93 -0.06 10.27 -16.55
#